data_AF-A0A7W0L2N7-F1
#
_entry.id   AF-A0A7W0L2N7-F1
#
_cell.length_a   1.000
_cell.length_b   1.000
_cell.length_c   1.000
_cell.angle_alpha   90.00
_cell.angle_beta   90.00
_cell.angle_gamma   90.00
#
_symmetry.space_group_name_H-M   'P 1'
#
loop_
_entity.id
_entity.type
_entity.pdbx_description
1 polymer ?
#
loop_
_entity_poly.entity_id
_entity_poly.type
_entity_poly.pdbx_seq_one_letter_code
_entity_poly.pdbx_strand_id
1 'polypeptide(L)'
;ESAMAAFRANTTQVLVATTVIEVGVDVPNATVMLIEDADRFGLAQLHQLRGRVGRGEHESYCVLATDLDLSRASEDQAVALAAERLQAVEASGDGFKLSIVDLRQRGEGQLFGARQSGMPQLRLARVLQHKNVVLAARKLAEATIDRDPDLRAYEHIALEREMRDRFPERALDVVQSG
;
A
#
# COMPACT_ATOMS: atom_id res chain seq x y z
N GLU A 1 13.49 23.40 5.64
CA GLU A 1 13.40 23.79 4.21
C GLU A 1 14.73 23.77 3.44
N SER A 2 15.81 24.42 3.91
CA SER A 2 17.08 24.54 3.15
C SER A 2 17.69 23.20 2.67
N ALA A 3 17.74 22.16 3.52
CA ALA A 3 18.30 20.86 3.15
C ALA A 3 17.53 20.17 2.01
N MET A 4 16.19 20.27 1.99
CA MET A 4 15.37 19.70 0.92
C MET A 4 15.57 20.45 -0.40
N ALA A 5 15.71 21.78 -0.35
CA ALA A 5 16.00 22.57 -1.54
C ALA A 5 17.38 22.22 -2.12
N ALA A 6 18.39 22.08 -1.26
CA ALA A 6 19.74 21.68 -1.65
C ALA A 6 19.77 20.27 -2.27
N PHE A 7 19.04 19.31 -1.70
CA PHE A 7 18.90 17.95 -2.22
C PHE A 7 18.19 17.93 -3.58
N ARG A 8 17.07 18.66 -3.74
CA ARG A 8 16.38 18.80 -5.04
C ARG A 8 17.24 19.45 -6.11
N ALA A 9 18.02 20.46 -5.73
CA ALA A 9 18.95 21.16 -6.62
C ALA A 9 20.21 20.34 -6.95
N ASN A 10 20.31 19.08 -6.51
CA ASN A 10 21.46 18.21 -6.72
C ASN A 10 22.78 18.76 -6.12
N THR A 11 22.67 19.70 -5.18
CA THR A 11 23.82 20.28 -4.46
C THR A 11 24.21 19.43 -3.25
N THR A 12 23.22 18.77 -2.65
CA THR A 12 23.39 17.73 -1.64
C THR A 12 23.05 16.39 -2.26
N GLN A 13 23.96 15.42 -2.16
CA GLN A 13 23.80 14.09 -2.76
C GLN A 13 23.18 13.06 -1.82
N VAL A 14 23.22 13.32 -0.51
CA VAL A 14 22.69 12.41 0.52
C VAL A 14 21.85 13.20 1.51
N LEU A 15 20.60 12.78 1.67
CA LEU A 15 19.68 13.34 2.65
C LEU A 15 19.37 12.28 3.71
N VAL A 16 19.69 12.59 4.97
CA VAL A 16 19.32 11.77 6.12
C VAL A 16 18.14 12.43 6.81
N ALA A 17 17.06 11.68 7.00
CA ALA A 17 15.86 12.19 7.66
C ALA A 17 15.11 11.08 8.40
N THR A 18 14.34 11.48 9.40
CA THR A 18 13.41 10.58 10.10
C THR A 18 12.11 10.45 9.31
N THR A 19 11.25 9.52 9.72
CA THR A 19 9.98 9.18 9.06
C THR A 19 9.01 10.34 8.89
N VAL A 20 9.23 11.41 9.65
CA VAL A 20 8.64 12.74 9.43
C VAL A 20 9.45 13.47 8.35
N ILE A 21 9.68 12.83 7.21
CA ILE A 21 9.95 13.57 5.99
C ILE A 21 8.58 14.08 5.56
N GLU A 22 8.37 15.37 5.83
CA GLU A 22 7.24 16.18 5.39
C GLU A 22 6.67 15.63 4.08
N VAL A 23 5.43 15.16 4.18
CA VAL A 23 4.69 14.45 3.14
C VAL A 23 4.68 15.31 1.88
N GLY A 24 5.25 14.82 0.77
CA GLY A 24 5.05 15.42 -0.56
C GLY A 24 6.28 15.72 -1.40
N VAL A 25 7.49 15.36 -0.96
CA VAL A 25 8.69 15.64 -1.76
C VAL A 25 9.09 14.45 -2.61
N ASP A 26 8.47 14.37 -3.78
CA ASP A 26 8.97 13.59 -4.92
C ASP A 26 10.27 14.24 -5.42
N VAL A 27 11.36 13.47 -5.49
CA VAL A 27 12.66 13.94 -5.99
C VAL A 27 13.06 13.05 -7.16
N PRO A 28 12.85 13.50 -8.41
CA PRO A 28 13.13 12.71 -9.60
C PRO A 28 14.61 12.24 -9.69
N ASN A 29 15.52 13.00 -9.08
CA ASN A 29 16.96 12.69 -9.06
C ASN A 29 17.36 11.65 -7.99
N ALA A 30 16.45 11.25 -7.10
CA ALA A 30 16.75 10.26 -6.07
C ALA A 30 16.64 8.84 -6.64
N THR A 31 17.79 8.22 -6.89
CA THR A 31 17.90 6.86 -7.44
C THR A 31 18.05 5.79 -6.36
N VAL A 32 18.41 6.14 -5.13
CA VAL A 32 18.57 5.19 -4.03
C VAL A 32 17.83 5.65 -2.80
N MET A 33 17.01 4.77 -2.23
CA MET A 33 16.42 4.93 -0.90
C MET A 33 16.93 3.83 0.03
N LEU A 34 17.43 4.21 1.21
CA LEU A 34 17.77 3.31 2.30
C LEU A 34 16.78 3.54 3.45
N ILE A 35 16.06 2.50 3.83
CA ILE A 35 15.17 2.51 4.99
C ILE A 35 15.87 1.73 6.10
N GLU A 36 16.45 2.46 7.04
CA GLU A 36 16.97 1.91 8.30
C GLU A 36 15.82 1.43 9.19
N ASP A 37 16.06 0.37 9.97
CA ASP A 37 15.05 -0.26 10.85
C ASP A 37 13.72 -0.57 10.12
N ALA A 38 13.79 -1.09 8.90
CA ALA A 38 12.62 -1.33 8.04
C ALA A 38 11.56 -2.24 8.71
N ASP A 39 11.97 -3.13 9.61
CA ASP A 39 11.09 -3.98 10.41
C ASP A 39 10.21 -3.22 11.42
N ARG A 40 10.47 -1.93 11.68
CA ARG A 40 9.60 -1.12 12.54
C ARG A 40 8.40 -0.54 11.79
N PHE A 41 8.40 -0.60 10.47
CA PHE A 41 7.37 0.04 9.64
C PHE A 41 6.27 -0.90 9.22
N GLY A 42 5.03 -0.43 9.26
CA GLY A 42 3.91 -1.13 8.63
C GLY A 42 4.12 -1.28 7.12
N LEU A 43 3.52 -2.32 6.54
CA LEU A 43 3.68 -2.66 5.13
C LEU A 43 3.24 -1.51 4.19
N ALA A 44 2.15 -0.81 4.55
CA ALA A 44 1.69 0.38 3.85
C ALA A 44 2.68 1.56 3.93
N GLN A 45 3.36 1.73 5.07
CA GLN A 45 4.37 2.81 5.23
C GLN A 45 5.60 2.52 4.36
N LEU A 46 6.07 1.28 4.36
CA LEU A 46 7.17 0.85 3.48
C LEU A 46 6.83 1.06 2.00
N HIS A 47 5.60 0.70 1.60
CA HIS A 47 5.10 0.92 0.25
C HIS A 47 5.10 2.41 -0.13
N GLN A 48 4.62 3.29 0.76
CA GLN A 48 4.61 4.73 0.55
C GLN A 48 6.02 5.33 0.50
N LEU A 49 6.94 4.90 1.38
CA LEU A 49 8.33 5.36 1.38
C LEU A 49 9.02 4.97 0.07
N ARG A 50 8.93 3.69 -0.32
CA ARG A 50 9.47 3.19 -1.59
C ARG A 50 8.97 3.97 -2.79
N GLY A 51 7.69 4.38 -2.80
CA GLY A 51 7.10 5.17 -3.88
C GLY A 51 7.62 6.60 -4.03
N ARG A 52 8.49 7.07 -3.12
CA ARG A 52 9.15 8.39 -3.18
C ARG A 52 10.42 8.40 -4.05
N VAL A 53 10.90 7.23 -4.49
CA VAL A 53 12.00 7.07 -5.44
C VAL A 53 11.52 6.33 -6.69
N GLY A 54 12.28 6.40 -7.79
CA GLY A 54 11.91 5.70 -9.03
C GLY A 54 10.89 6.41 -9.93
N ARG A 55 10.83 7.75 -9.85
CA ARG A 55 9.98 8.57 -10.72
C ARG A 55 10.73 9.34 -11.80
N GLY A 56 12.06 9.21 -11.83
CA GLY A 56 12.92 9.70 -12.91
C GLY A 56 13.17 8.66 -13.99
N GLU A 57 14.03 8.99 -14.96
CA GLU A 57 14.41 8.09 -16.07
C GLU A 57 15.43 7.02 -15.67
N HIS A 58 16.01 7.14 -14.47
CA HIS A 58 17.06 6.26 -13.99
C HIS A 58 16.50 5.11 -13.16
N GLU A 59 17.10 3.93 -13.34
CA GLU A 59 16.83 2.77 -12.49
C GLU A 59 17.04 3.13 -11.02
N SER A 60 16.09 2.75 -10.18
CA SER A 60 16.07 3.14 -8.78
C SER A 60 16.03 1.92 -7.87
N TYR A 61 16.75 2.01 -6.76
CA TYR A 61 16.88 0.95 -5.78
C TYR A 61 16.30 1.39 -4.43
N CYS A 62 15.55 0.50 -3.80
CA CYS A 62 15.09 0.67 -2.43
C CYS A 62 15.67 -0.45 -1.57
N VAL A 63 16.55 -0.08 -0.65
CA VAL A 63 17.22 -0.99 0.29
C VAL A 63 16.47 -0.95 1.61
N LEU A 64 16.07 -2.13 2.09
CA LEU A 64 15.42 -2.33 3.38
C LEU A 64 16.47 -2.90 4.34
N ALA A 65 16.91 -2.12 5.32
CA ALA A 65 17.87 -2.54 6.32
C ALA A 65 17.16 -2.88 7.64
N THR A 66 17.63 -3.93 8.32
CA THR A 66 17.11 -4.34 9.62
C THR A 66 18.24 -4.95 10.43
N ASP A 67 18.27 -4.64 11.73
CA ASP A 67 19.18 -5.27 12.69
C ASP A 67 18.65 -6.63 13.19
N LEU A 68 17.45 -7.04 12.75
CA LEU A 68 16.90 -8.35 13.10
C LEU A 68 17.69 -9.46 12.40
N ASP A 69 18.08 -10.47 13.17
CA ASP A 69 18.62 -11.71 12.62
C ASP A 69 17.48 -12.55 12.00
N LEU A 70 17.23 -12.33 10.71
CA LEU A 70 16.18 -13.01 9.96
C LEU A 70 16.37 -14.54 9.90
N SER A 71 17.57 -15.06 10.21
CA SER A 71 17.79 -16.52 10.30
C SER A 71 17.00 -17.16 11.46
N ARG A 72 16.62 -16.36 12.46
CA ARG A 72 15.83 -16.80 13.62
C ARG A 72 14.32 -16.77 13.38
N ALA A 73 13.87 -16.52 12.15
CA ALA A 73 12.45 -16.50 11.80
C ALA A 73 11.72 -17.83 12.11
N SER A 74 12.43 -18.96 12.19
CA SER A 74 11.84 -20.24 12.61
C SER A 74 11.59 -20.36 14.11
N GLU A 75 12.25 -19.52 14.92
CA GLU A 75 12.25 -19.59 16.38
C GLU A 75 11.47 -18.45 17.03
N ASP A 76 11.42 -17.29 16.36
CA ASP A 76 10.77 -16.08 16.86
C ASP A 76 9.69 -15.60 15.89
N GLN A 77 8.43 -15.64 16.35
CA GLN A 77 7.28 -15.24 15.55
C GLN A 77 7.30 -13.76 15.16
N ALA A 78 7.85 -12.88 16.01
CA ALA A 78 7.96 -11.46 15.68
C ALA A 78 8.97 -11.24 14.54
N VAL A 79 10.10 -11.96 14.58
CA VAL A 79 11.09 -11.96 13.49
C VAL A 79 10.50 -12.57 12.22
N ALA A 80 9.71 -13.65 12.34
CA ALA A 80 9.03 -14.26 11.19
C ALA A 80 8.07 -13.29 10.49
N LEU A 81 7.25 -12.56 11.26
CA LEU A 81 6.32 -11.56 10.73
C LEU A 81 7.06 -10.40 10.07
N ALA A 82 8.15 -9.92 10.69
CA ALA A 82 9.01 -8.91 10.10
C ALA A 82 9.61 -9.37 8.77
N ALA A 83 10.17 -10.59 8.72
CA ALA A 83 10.74 -11.19 7.52
C ALA A 83 9.70 -11.31 6.39
N GLU A 84 8.51 -11.84 6.68
CA GLU A 84 7.43 -11.98 5.68
C GLU A 84 7.02 -10.60 5.12
N ARG A 85 6.92 -9.57 5.98
CA ARG A 85 6.57 -8.22 5.54
C ARG A 85 7.64 -7.60 4.66
N LEU A 86 8.92 -7.71 5.05
CA LEU A 86 10.03 -7.17 4.25
C LEU A 86 10.12 -7.86 2.89
N GLN A 87 10.00 -9.19 2.87
CA GLN A 87 9.96 -9.99 1.63
C GLN A 87 8.77 -9.63 0.75
N ALA A 88 7.60 -9.34 1.33
CA ALA A 88 6.44 -8.92 0.55
C ALA A 88 6.69 -7.59 -0.18
N VAL A 89 7.31 -6.62 0.50
CA VAL A 89 7.65 -5.30 -0.08
C VAL A 89 8.71 -5.42 -1.17
N GLU A 90 9.69 -6.31 -0.98
CA GLU A 90 10.71 -6.65 -1.98
C GLU A 90 10.08 -7.31 -3.23
N ALA A 91 9.22 -8.30 -3.02
CA ALA A 91 8.67 -9.12 -4.10
C ALA A 91 7.60 -8.41 -4.95
N SER A 92 6.98 -7.33 -4.44
CA SER A 92 5.84 -6.71 -5.11
C SER A 92 5.76 -5.19 -4.99
N GLY A 93 5.65 -4.57 -6.17
CA GLY A 93 5.24 -3.18 -6.33
C GLY A 93 3.78 -2.89 -5.98
N ASP A 94 2.89 -3.86 -6.21
CA ASP A 94 1.43 -3.70 -6.18
C ASP A 94 0.88 -3.53 -4.75
N GLY A 95 0.37 -2.33 -4.45
CA GLY A 95 -0.19 -1.94 -3.15
C GLY A 95 -1.34 -2.83 -2.66
N PHE A 96 -2.07 -3.49 -3.56
CA PHE A 96 -3.13 -4.42 -3.19
C PHE A 96 -2.60 -5.79 -2.78
N LYS A 97 -1.59 -6.34 -3.48
CA LYS A 97 -0.95 -7.59 -3.03
C LYS A 97 -0.37 -7.41 -1.63
N LEU A 98 0.24 -6.25 -1.42
CA LEU A 98 0.76 -5.77 -0.16
C LEU A 98 -0.33 -5.67 0.92
N SER A 99 -1.50 -5.11 0.61
CA SER A 99 -2.62 -5.02 1.57
C SER A 99 -3.20 -6.39 1.97
N ILE A 100 -3.20 -7.38 1.07
CA ILE A 100 -3.60 -8.76 1.40
C ILE A 100 -2.63 -9.42 2.40
N VAL A 101 -1.32 -9.15 2.26
CA VAL A 101 -0.31 -9.65 3.21
C VAL A 101 -0.49 -8.97 4.57
N ASP A 102 -0.64 -7.64 4.61
CA ASP A 102 -0.89 -6.89 5.85
C ASP A 102 -2.18 -7.39 6.56
N LEU A 103 -3.23 -7.65 5.79
CA LEU A 103 -4.48 -8.20 6.31
C LEU A 103 -4.30 -9.61 6.92
N ARG A 104 -3.49 -10.46 6.27
CA ARG A 104 -3.18 -11.79 6.80
C ARG A 104 -2.43 -11.70 8.13
N GLN A 105 -1.44 -10.82 8.22
CA GLN A 105 -0.61 -10.67 9.41
C GLN A 105 -1.38 -10.11 10.61
N ARG A 106 -2.30 -9.16 10.38
CA ARG A 106 -3.16 -8.60 11.45
C ARG A 106 -4.24 -9.59 11.93
N GLY A 107 -4.56 -10.59 11.11
CA GLY A 107 -5.62 -11.57 11.35
C GLY A 107 -7.02 -11.00 11.15
N GLU A 108 -7.97 -11.86 10.78
CA GLU A 108 -9.38 -11.48 10.53
C GLU A 108 -10.02 -10.79 11.75
N GLY A 109 -9.58 -11.12 12.97
CA GLY A 109 -10.14 -10.64 14.24
C GLY A 109 -9.99 -9.15 14.54
N GLN A 110 -8.99 -8.44 14.00
CA GLN A 110 -8.85 -6.98 14.23
C GLN A 110 -9.68 -6.13 13.26
N LEU A 111 -10.04 -6.65 12.07
CA LEU A 111 -11.04 -6.01 11.19
C LEU A 111 -12.45 -6.05 11.81
N PHE A 112 -12.77 -7.13 12.51
CA PHE A 112 -14.06 -7.33 13.18
C PHE A 112 -14.04 -6.90 14.66
N GLY A 113 -12.86 -6.54 15.18
CA GLY A 113 -12.57 -6.32 16.60
C GLY A 113 -11.95 -4.96 16.90
N ALA A 114 -12.48 -3.89 16.32
CA ALA A 114 -12.42 -2.55 16.89
C ALA A 114 -13.59 -1.71 16.32
N ARG A 115 -14.36 -1.09 17.21
CA ARG A 115 -15.55 -0.26 16.96
C ARG A 115 -15.25 0.97 16.07
N GLN A 116 -15.13 0.81 14.75
CA GLN A 116 -15.28 1.93 13.81
C GLN A 116 -16.66 1.86 13.14
N SER A 117 -17.56 2.71 13.62
CA SER A 117 -18.99 2.78 13.32
C SER A 117 -19.34 3.35 11.93
N GLY A 118 -18.57 3.04 10.88
CA GLY A 118 -18.71 3.75 9.60
C GLY A 118 -18.65 2.94 8.32
N MET A 119 -18.11 1.71 8.33
CA MET A 119 -18.05 0.89 7.10
C MET A 119 -18.91 -0.37 7.25
N PRO A 120 -19.76 -0.71 6.25
CA PRO A 120 -20.50 -1.95 6.28
C PRO A 120 -19.51 -3.11 6.32
N GLN A 121 -19.57 -3.88 7.39
CA GLN A 121 -18.78 -5.10 7.56
C GLN A 121 -18.93 -5.94 6.30
N LEU A 122 -17.81 -6.41 5.73
CA LEU A 122 -17.81 -7.42 4.67
C LEU A 122 -18.41 -8.72 5.25
N ARG A 123 -19.75 -8.78 5.30
CA ARG A 123 -20.51 -9.88 5.92
C ARG A 123 -20.35 -11.21 5.19
N LEU A 124 -19.75 -11.23 3.99
CA LEU A 124 -19.84 -12.37 3.08
C LEU A 124 -18.49 -12.93 2.57
N ALA A 125 -17.36 -12.31 2.89
CA ALA A 125 -16.08 -12.79 2.39
C ALA A 125 -15.05 -12.86 3.52
N ARG A 126 -14.70 -14.08 3.93
CA ARG A 126 -13.40 -14.34 4.55
C ARG A 126 -12.35 -14.07 3.47
N VAL A 127 -11.90 -12.82 3.39
CA VAL A 127 -11.03 -12.28 2.32
C VAL A 127 -9.81 -13.17 2.10
N LEU A 128 -9.29 -13.79 3.17
CA LEU A 128 -8.16 -14.70 3.12
C LEU A 128 -8.52 -16.09 2.57
N GLN A 129 -9.72 -16.61 2.88
CA GLN A 129 -10.19 -17.92 2.38
C GLN A 129 -10.66 -17.86 0.93
N HIS A 130 -11.16 -16.70 0.49
CA HIS A 130 -11.69 -16.50 -0.87
C HIS A 130 -10.81 -15.57 -1.72
N LYS A 131 -9.48 -15.61 -1.54
CA LYS A 131 -8.51 -14.78 -2.28
C LYS A 131 -8.80 -14.71 -3.79
N ASN A 132 -9.10 -15.87 -4.40
CA ASN A 132 -9.36 -15.94 -5.85
C ASN A 132 -10.64 -15.22 -6.26
N VAL A 133 -11.69 -15.26 -5.43
CA VAL A 133 -12.95 -14.56 -5.67
C VAL A 133 -12.73 -13.05 -5.57
N VAL A 134 -11.97 -12.60 -4.56
CA VAL A 134 -11.65 -11.19 -4.37
C VAL A 134 -10.83 -10.66 -5.56
N LEU A 135 -9.84 -11.43 -6.03
CA LEU A 135 -9.05 -11.07 -7.22
C LEU A 135 -9.91 -11.01 -8.49
N ALA A 136 -10.81 -11.97 -8.68
CA ALA A 136 -11.71 -11.98 -9.83
C ALA A 136 -12.69 -10.78 -9.79
N ALA A 137 -13.26 -10.50 -8.61
CA ALA A 137 -14.13 -9.36 -8.41
C ALA A 137 -13.41 -8.03 -8.68
N ARG A 138 -12.16 -7.87 -8.23
CA ARG A 138 -11.34 -6.69 -8.52
C ARG A 138 -11.12 -6.51 -10.01
N LYS A 139 -10.69 -7.56 -10.72
CA LYS A 139 -10.47 -7.50 -12.17
C LYS A 139 -11.74 -7.12 -12.93
N LEU A 140 -12.89 -7.65 -12.50
CA LEU A 140 -14.18 -7.28 -13.07
C LEU A 140 -14.50 -5.81 -12.81
N ALA A 141 -14.29 -5.33 -11.57
CA ALA A 141 -14.51 -3.94 -11.21
C ALA A 141 -13.61 -2.98 -12.02
N GLU A 142 -12.30 -3.27 -12.12
CA GLU A 142 -11.36 -2.49 -12.94
C GLU A 142 -11.82 -2.45 -14.40
N ALA A 143 -12.10 -3.61 -15.00
CA ALA A 143 -12.56 -3.67 -16.39
C ALA A 143 -13.93 -3.01 -16.61
N THR A 144 -14.79 -2.96 -15.60
CA THR A 144 -16.09 -2.25 -15.65
C THR A 144 -15.87 -0.74 -15.60
N ILE A 145 -15.04 -0.26 -14.67
CA ILE A 145 -14.73 1.16 -14.52
C ILE A 145 -13.97 1.69 -15.74
N ASP A 146 -13.05 0.93 -16.32
CA ASP A 146 -12.34 1.32 -17.55
C ASP A 146 -13.29 1.53 -18.73
N ARG A 147 -14.39 0.77 -18.78
CA ARG A 147 -15.40 0.84 -19.85
C ARG A 147 -16.48 1.87 -19.58
N ASP A 148 -16.85 2.05 -18.32
CA ASP A 148 -17.94 2.93 -17.89
C ASP A 148 -17.59 3.58 -16.54
N PRO A 149 -16.74 4.62 -16.54
CA PRO A 149 -16.24 5.23 -15.31
C PRO A 149 -17.34 5.82 -14.43
N ASP A 150 -18.41 6.30 -15.05
CA ASP A 150 -19.55 6.93 -14.37
C ASP A 150 -20.70 5.94 -14.10
N LEU A 151 -20.52 4.63 -14.40
CA LEU A 151 -21.53 3.58 -14.25
C LEU A 151 -22.90 3.93 -14.88
N ARG A 152 -22.90 4.59 -16.06
CA ARG A 152 -24.12 5.08 -16.74
C ARG A 152 -24.77 4.07 -17.67
N ALA A 153 -24.06 3.01 -18.04
CA ALA A 153 -24.63 1.96 -18.87
C ALA A 153 -25.83 1.32 -18.14
N TYR A 154 -26.85 0.93 -18.91
CA TYR A 154 -28.08 0.37 -18.35
C TYR A 154 -27.83 -0.83 -17.43
N GLU A 155 -26.84 -1.66 -17.77
CA GLU A 155 -26.42 -2.83 -16.98
C GLU A 155 -25.73 -2.47 -15.64
N HIS A 156 -25.22 -1.25 -15.49
CA HIS A 156 -24.49 -0.79 -14.29
C HIS A 156 -25.33 0.07 -13.33
N ILE A 157 -26.56 0.44 -13.69
CA ILE A 157 -27.43 1.31 -12.87
C ILE A 157 -27.63 0.75 -11.44
N ALA A 158 -27.78 -0.58 -11.31
CA ALA A 158 -27.91 -1.21 -10.00
C ALA A 158 -26.61 -1.11 -9.17
N LEU A 159 -25.46 -1.21 -9.83
CA LEU A 159 -24.15 -1.08 -9.19
C LEU A 159 -23.87 0.37 -8.77
N GLU A 160 -24.23 1.34 -9.61
CA GLU A 160 -24.15 2.77 -9.32
C GLU A 160 -24.95 3.10 -8.05
N ARG A 161 -26.20 2.64 -7.99
CA ARG A 161 -27.06 2.84 -6.83
C ARG A 161 -26.47 2.22 -5.57
N GLU A 162 -25.98 0.99 -5.64
CA GLU A 162 -25.36 0.31 -4.50
C GLU A 162 -24.09 1.03 -4.02
N MET A 163 -23.26 1.54 -4.95
CA MET A 163 -22.08 2.35 -4.64
C MET A 163 -22.46 3.64 -3.93
N ARG A 164 -23.48 4.35 -4.42
CA ARG A 164 -23.99 5.58 -3.82
C ARG A 164 -24.56 5.35 -2.42
N ASP A 165 -25.33 4.27 -2.25
CA ASP A 165 -25.98 3.93 -0.97
C ASP A 165 -24.95 3.48 0.08
N ARG A 166 -23.87 2.78 -0.32
CA ARG A 166 -22.82 2.30 0.60
C ARG A 166 -21.68 3.28 0.86
N PHE A 167 -21.35 4.14 -0.11
CA PHE A 167 -20.20 5.05 -0.04
C PHE A 167 -20.60 6.50 -0.34
N PRO A 168 -21.49 7.11 0.47
CA PRO A 168 -22.10 8.40 0.18
C PRO A 168 -21.11 9.58 0.06
N GLU A 169 -19.92 9.48 0.66
CA GLU A 169 -18.90 10.56 0.64
C GLU A 169 -17.72 10.32 -0.32
N ARG A 170 -17.65 9.17 -1.01
CA ARG A 170 -16.46 8.78 -1.82
C ARG A 170 -16.76 8.01 -3.10
N ALA A 171 -18.00 8.02 -3.57
CA ALA A 171 -18.48 7.12 -4.62
C ALA A 171 -17.67 7.12 -5.93
N LEU A 172 -16.81 8.12 -6.20
CA LEU A 172 -16.04 8.23 -7.45
C LEU A 172 -14.53 8.48 -7.28
N ASP A 173 -14.00 8.63 -6.06
CA ASP A 173 -12.57 8.96 -5.85
C ASP A 173 -11.65 7.73 -5.76
N VAL A 174 -12.21 6.51 -5.71
CA VAL A 174 -11.44 5.27 -5.52
C VAL A 174 -10.62 4.88 -6.77
N VAL A 175 -10.89 5.50 -7.92
CA VAL A 175 -10.30 5.15 -9.22
C VAL A 175 -8.97 5.88 -9.49
N GLN A 176 -8.66 6.98 -8.78
CA GLN A 176 -7.47 7.79 -9.08
C GLN A 176 -6.20 7.42 -8.31
N SER A 177 -6.24 6.43 -7.43
CA SER A 177 -5.07 6.00 -6.65
C SER A 177 -4.54 4.66 -7.17
N GLY A 178 -3.87 4.72 -8.33
CA GLY A 178 -3.04 3.64 -8.86
C GLY A 178 -1.81 3.35 -8.01
#